data_AF-A0A254RH26-F1
#
_entry.id   AF-A0A254RH26-F1
#
_cell.length_a   1.000
_cell.length_b   1.000
_cell.length_c   1.000
_cell.angle_alpha   90.00
_cell.angle_beta   90.00
_cell.angle_gamma   90.00
#
_symmetry.space_group_name_H-M   'P 1'
#
loop_
_entity.id
_entity.type
_entity.pdbx_description
1 polymer ?
#
loop_
_entity_poly.entity_id
_entity_poly.type
_entity_poly.pdbx_seq_one_letter_code
_entity_poly.pdbx_strand_id
1 'polypeptide(L)'
;MPLILTIPAQPATQMMERQAALFACYKDGSLLLDSTDYKKPARFMLTQADKFPWDQFIEKMLYMWQLGNYRDLPPQFRPQKRIPQFVLDGLMAEPTNNKLKVLAALRQQGYFPTLPSHK
;
A
#
# COMPACT_ATOMS: atom_id res chain seq x y z
N MET A 1 -1.94 -15.17 2.04
CA MET A 1 -0.90 -15.00 0.99
C MET A 1 -0.70 -13.51 0.79
N PRO A 2 0.54 -12.99 0.88
CA PRO A 2 0.78 -11.55 0.86
C PRO A 2 0.16 -10.89 -0.38
N LEU A 3 -0.25 -9.62 -0.26
CA LEU A 3 -0.88 -8.89 -1.36
C LEU A 3 0.15 -8.60 -2.46
N ILE A 4 0.22 -9.46 -3.47
CA ILE A 4 1.15 -9.34 -4.60
C ILE A 4 0.63 -8.30 -5.60
N LEU A 5 1.52 -7.41 -5.99
CA LEU A 5 1.33 -6.34 -6.97
C LEU A 5 2.32 -6.49 -8.12
N THR A 6 1.92 -5.99 -9.28
CA THR A 6 2.81 -5.84 -10.43
C THR A 6 3.45 -4.47 -10.38
N ILE A 7 4.74 -4.40 -10.05
CA ILE A 7 5.51 -3.17 -10.00
C ILE A 7 6.11 -2.92 -11.39
N PRO A 8 5.82 -1.77 -12.03
CA PRO A 8 6.31 -1.46 -13.36
C PRO A 8 7.85 -1.34 -13.38
N ALA A 9 8.42 -1.53 -14.58
CA ALA A 9 9.85 -1.34 -14.81
C ALA A 9 10.28 0.11 -14.53
N GLN A 10 11.25 0.27 -13.62
CA GLN A 10 11.79 1.55 -13.20
C GLN A 10 13.19 1.40 -12.59
N PRO A 11 13.94 2.49 -12.34
CA PRO A 11 15.30 2.39 -11.81
C PRO A 11 15.40 1.58 -10.52
N ALA A 12 14.46 1.76 -9.60
CA ALA A 12 14.40 1.01 -8.34
C ALA A 12 14.18 -0.51 -8.51
N THR A 13 13.63 -0.95 -9.65
CA THR A 13 13.44 -2.36 -10.00
C THR A 13 14.47 -2.90 -11.01
N GLN A 14 15.59 -2.19 -11.19
CA GLN A 14 16.60 -2.49 -12.22
C GLN A 14 16.02 -2.49 -13.65
N MET A 15 15.05 -1.61 -13.91
CA MET A 15 14.36 -1.49 -15.20
C MET A 15 13.63 -2.76 -15.63
N MET A 16 13.20 -3.59 -14.67
CA MET A 16 12.41 -4.80 -14.91
C MET A 16 11.06 -4.71 -14.23
N GLU A 17 10.04 -5.30 -14.85
CA GLU A 17 8.78 -5.55 -14.17
C GLU A 17 8.98 -6.60 -13.06
N ARG A 18 8.44 -6.33 -11.87
CA ARG A 18 8.60 -7.17 -10.68
C ARG A 18 7.26 -7.50 -10.08
N GLN A 19 7.11 -8.73 -9.58
CA GLN A 19 6.01 -9.07 -8.69
C GLN A 19 6.48 -8.89 -7.26
N ALA A 20 5.80 -8.03 -6.50
CA ALA A 20 6.20 -7.69 -5.15
C ALA A 20 5.00 -7.43 -4.24
N ALA A 21 5.15 -7.74 -2.96
CA ALA A 21 4.20 -7.38 -1.92
C ALA A 21 4.71 -6.19 -1.13
N LEU A 22 3.81 -5.26 -0.79
CA LEU A 22 4.15 -4.14 0.08
C LEU A 22 4.42 -4.68 1.49
N PHE A 23 5.64 -4.46 1.99
CA PHE A 23 6.05 -4.89 3.31
C PHE A 23 5.86 -3.78 4.34
N ALA A 24 6.32 -2.56 4.03
CA ALA A 24 6.20 -1.40 4.90
C ALA A 24 6.02 -0.10 4.12
N CYS A 25 5.35 0.86 4.76
CA CYS A 25 5.24 2.24 4.30
C CYS A 25 5.74 3.16 5.41
N TYR A 26 6.62 4.09 5.08
CA TYR A 26 7.29 4.97 6.03
C TYR A 26 6.78 6.41 5.97
N LYS A 27 7.08 7.21 7.00
CA LYS A 27 6.63 8.61 7.11
C LYS A 27 7.12 9.52 5.98
N ASP A 28 8.29 9.23 5.43
CA ASP A 28 8.89 9.95 4.30
C ASP A 28 8.22 9.60 2.96
N GLY A 29 7.24 8.69 2.96
CA GLY A 29 6.56 8.21 1.76
C GLY A 29 7.33 7.13 1.01
N SER A 30 8.44 6.64 1.57
CA SER A 30 9.14 5.48 1.01
C SER A 30 8.35 4.20 1.29
N LEU A 31 8.41 3.27 0.33
CA LEU A 31 7.72 1.99 0.37
C LEU A 31 8.76 0.88 0.29
N LEU A 32 8.73 -0.06 1.25
CA LEU A 32 9.54 -1.26 1.22
C LEU A 32 8.74 -2.40 0.64
N LEU A 33 9.28 -3.05 -0.38
CA LEU A 33 8.64 -4.13 -1.11
C LEU A 33 9.48 -5.40 -1.04
N ASP A 34 8.79 -6.52 -0.83
CA ASP A 34 9.38 -7.86 -0.90
C ASP A 34 8.94 -8.51 -2.22
N SER A 35 9.92 -8.80 -3.09
CA SER A 35 9.68 -9.44 -4.37
C SER A 35 9.32 -10.91 -4.18
N THR A 36 8.37 -11.40 -4.97
CA THR A 36 7.93 -12.80 -5.00
C THR A 36 8.31 -13.51 -6.30
N ASP A 37 9.05 -12.84 -7.18
CA ASP A 37 9.41 -13.31 -8.52
C ASP A 37 10.76 -14.04 -8.60
N TYR A 38 11.35 -14.39 -7.45
CA TYR A 38 12.63 -15.09 -7.31
C TYR A 38 13.84 -14.39 -7.97
N LYS A 39 13.69 -13.11 -8.35
CA LYS A 39 14.77 -12.30 -8.93
C LYS A 39 15.47 -11.50 -7.82
N LYS A 40 16.73 -11.11 -8.05
CA LYS A 40 17.47 -10.20 -7.15
C LYS A 40 17.22 -8.74 -7.56
N PRO A 41 17.20 -7.76 -6.64
CA PRO A 41 17.15 -7.92 -5.19
C PRO A 41 15.79 -8.47 -4.74
N ALA A 42 15.79 -9.25 -3.64
CA ALA A 42 14.58 -9.83 -3.07
C ALA A 42 13.73 -8.78 -2.34
N ARG A 43 14.35 -7.69 -1.91
CA ARG A 43 13.72 -6.57 -1.22
C ARG A 43 14.24 -5.28 -1.83
N PHE A 44 13.35 -4.37 -2.18
CA PHE A 44 13.71 -3.08 -2.76
C PHE A 44 12.82 -1.97 -2.23
N MET A 45 13.34 -0.75 -2.25
CA MET A 45 12.66 0.43 -1.74
C MET A 45 12.23 1.31 -2.91
N LEU A 46 10.99 1.78 -2.86
CA LEU A 46 10.49 2.82 -3.75
C LEU A 46 10.43 4.13 -2.97
N THR A 47 10.85 5.21 -3.62
CA THR A 47 10.72 6.58 -3.16
C THR A 47 9.46 7.22 -3.73
N GLN A 48 9.14 8.45 -3.32
CA GLN A 48 8.01 9.19 -3.90
C GLN A 48 8.17 9.50 -5.40
N ALA A 49 9.40 9.46 -5.91
CA ALA A 49 9.69 9.65 -7.34
C ALA A 49 9.40 8.39 -8.17
N ASP A 50 9.30 7.23 -7.52
CA ASP A 50 9.04 5.95 -8.17
C ASP A 50 7.54 5.71 -8.35
N LYS A 51 7.21 4.90 -9.35
CA LYS A 51 5.85 4.50 -9.67
C LYS A 51 5.44 3.32 -8.80
N PHE A 52 4.31 3.45 -8.11
CA PHE A 52 3.66 2.38 -7.37
C PHE A 52 2.20 2.25 -7.83
N PRO A 53 1.68 1.03 -8.07
CA PRO A 53 0.31 0.81 -8.54
C PRO A 53 -0.71 0.98 -7.39
N TRP A 54 -0.91 2.23 -6.96
CA TRP A 54 -1.77 2.57 -5.84
C TRP A 54 -3.21 2.11 -6.03
N ASP A 55 -3.78 2.24 -7.24
CA ASP A 55 -5.17 1.81 -7.47
C ASP A 55 -5.36 0.31 -7.25
N GLN A 56 -4.46 -0.51 -7.81
CA GLN A 56 -4.49 -1.96 -7.61
C GLN A 56 -4.30 -2.33 -6.13
N PHE A 57 -3.41 -1.62 -5.42
CA PHE A 57 -3.19 -1.84 -3.99
C PHE A 57 -4.44 -1.48 -3.18
N ILE A 58 -5.02 -0.32 -3.43
CA ILE A 58 -6.17 0.21 -2.67
C ILE A 58 -7.40 -0.67 -2.90
N GLU A 59 -7.67 -1.09 -4.14
CA GLU A 59 -8.77 -1.99 -4.45
C GLU A 59 -8.66 -3.33 -3.70
N LYS A 60 -7.49 -3.98 -3.78
CA LYS A 60 -7.23 -5.23 -3.05
C LYS A 60 -7.31 -5.02 -1.53
N MET A 61 -6.84 -3.89 -1.02
CA MET A 61 -6.93 -3.55 0.39
C MET A 61 -8.39 -3.39 0.86
N LEU A 62 -9.22 -2.69 0.09
CA LEU A 62 -10.64 -2.51 0.38
C LEU A 62 -11.38 -3.85 0.41
N TYR A 63 -11.11 -4.74 -0.54
CA TYR A 63 -11.65 -6.09 -0.54
C TYR A 63 -11.27 -6.86 0.74
N MET A 64 -10.01 -6.77 1.15
CA MET A 64 -9.53 -7.41 2.37
C MET A 64 -10.18 -6.83 3.65
N TRP A 65 -10.47 -5.53 3.68
CA TRP A 65 -11.23 -4.93 4.77
C TRP A 65 -12.67 -5.43 4.82
N GLN A 66 -13.33 -5.54 3.67
CA GLN A 66 -14.71 -6.07 3.59
C GLN A 66 -14.80 -7.53 4.03
N LEU A 67 -13.80 -8.35 3.68
CA LEU A 67 -13.71 -9.74 4.13
C LEU A 67 -13.26 -9.90 5.58
N GLY A 68 -12.81 -8.83 6.25
CA GLY A 68 -12.23 -8.89 7.59
C GLY A 68 -10.93 -9.70 7.68
N ASN A 69 -10.28 -9.98 6.54
CA ASN A 69 -9.03 -10.74 6.50
C ASN A 69 -7.83 -9.79 6.36
N TYR A 70 -7.17 -9.50 7.48
CA TYR A 70 -6.05 -8.55 7.52
C TYR A 70 -4.66 -9.21 7.49
N ARG A 71 -4.58 -10.53 7.36
CA ARG A 71 -3.30 -11.26 7.47
C ARG A 71 -2.28 -10.78 6.44
N ASP A 72 -2.76 -10.48 5.24
CA ASP A 72 -1.94 -10.17 4.07
C ASP A 72 -1.78 -8.65 3.84
N LEU A 73 -2.41 -7.83 4.70
CA LEU A 73 -2.25 -6.39 4.67
C LEU A 73 -1.04 -5.96 5.50
N PRO A 74 -0.24 -4.99 5.01
CA PRO A 74 0.82 -4.40 5.81
C PRO A 74 0.22 -3.79 7.08
N PRO A 75 0.87 -3.91 8.25
CA PRO A 75 0.36 -3.36 9.51
C PRO A 75 -0.07 -1.90 9.42
N GLN A 76 0.61 -1.10 8.60
CA GLN A 76 0.37 0.33 8.39
C GLN A 76 -0.98 0.67 7.74
N PHE A 77 -1.62 -0.32 7.12
CA PHE A 77 -2.90 -0.22 6.42
C PHE A 77 -4.00 -1.09 7.07
N ARG A 78 -3.73 -1.65 8.25
CA ARG A 78 -4.75 -2.37 9.02
C ARG A 78 -5.60 -1.37 9.80
N PRO A 79 -6.92 -1.34 9.61
CA PRO A 79 -7.79 -0.45 10.36
C PRO A 79 -7.80 -0.84 11.84
N GLN A 80 -7.55 0.14 12.72
CA GLN A 80 -7.68 -0.01 14.17
C GLN A 80 -9.12 0.21 14.65
N LYS A 81 -9.92 0.89 13.83
CA LYS A 81 -11.33 1.19 14.07
C LYS A 81 -12.12 0.85 12.81
N ARG A 82 -13.40 0.52 12.97
CA ARG A 82 -14.31 0.27 11.85
C ARG A 82 -14.40 1.53 10.99
N ILE A 83 -13.99 1.43 9.73
CA ILE A 83 -14.11 2.53 8.76
C ILE A 83 -15.59 2.67 8.38
N PRO A 84 -16.15 3.89 8.38
CA PRO A 84 -17.54 4.10 7.97
C PRO A 84 -17.79 3.65 6.53
N GLN A 85 -18.94 3.01 6.28
CA GLN A 85 -19.26 2.44 4.97
C GLN A 85 -19.25 3.49 3.84
N PHE A 86 -19.78 4.69 4.11
CA PHE A 86 -19.81 5.78 3.12
C PHE A 86 -18.41 6.18 2.63
N VAL A 87 -17.38 6.03 3.48
CA VAL A 87 -15.99 6.30 3.09
C VAL A 87 -15.49 5.22 2.15
N LEU A 88 -15.81 3.95 2.41
CA LEU A 88 -15.41 2.82 1.56
C LEU A 88 -16.05 2.93 0.17
N ASP A 89 -17.34 3.26 0.12
CA ASP A 89 -18.09 3.40 -1.12
C ASP A 89 -17.55 4.59 -1.95
N GLY A 90 -17.24 5.71 -1.29
CA GLY A 90 -16.64 6.88 -1.93
C GLY A 90 -15.20 6.65 -2.40
N LEU A 91 -14.42 5.83 -1.68
CA LEU A 91 -12.99 5.62 -1.99
C LEU A 91 -12.77 4.99 -3.37
N MET A 92 -13.69 4.16 -3.84
CA MET A 92 -13.60 3.51 -5.15
C MET A 92 -13.89 4.46 -6.31
N ALA A 93 -14.73 5.48 -6.09
CA ALA A 93 -15.16 6.42 -7.13
C ALA A 93 -14.16 7.58 -7.35
N GLU A 94 -13.31 7.87 -6.36
CA GLU A 94 -12.36 8.98 -6.41
C GLU A 94 -11.11 8.67 -7.25
N PRO A 95 -10.40 9.67 -7.80
CA PRO A 95 -9.10 9.47 -8.43
C PRO A 95 -8.01 9.14 -7.39
N THR A 96 -6.94 8.47 -7.82
CA THR A 96 -5.84 7.95 -6.97
C THR A 96 -5.31 8.98 -5.97
N ASN A 97 -5.06 10.22 -6.41
CA ASN A 97 -4.57 11.30 -5.55
C ASN A 97 -5.52 11.62 -4.40
N ASN A 98 -6.84 11.60 -4.65
CA ASN A 98 -7.84 11.82 -3.63
C ASN A 98 -7.95 10.62 -2.69
N LYS A 99 -7.86 9.38 -3.21
CA LYS A 99 -7.82 8.17 -2.36
C LYS A 99 -6.68 8.24 -1.33
N LEU A 100 -5.49 8.64 -1.76
CA LEU A 100 -4.33 8.79 -0.87
C LEU A 100 -4.56 9.88 0.20
N LYS A 101 -5.17 11.01 -0.17
CA LYS A 101 -5.55 12.06 0.80
C LYS A 101 -6.56 11.55 1.82
N VAL A 102 -7.56 10.78 1.39
CA VAL A 102 -8.56 10.18 2.30
C VAL A 102 -7.88 9.21 3.27
N LEU A 103 -6.97 8.35 2.80
CA LEU A 103 -6.20 7.45 3.67
C LEU A 103 -5.32 8.22 4.65
N ALA A 104 -4.72 9.33 4.24
CA ALA A 104 -3.96 10.21 5.12
C ALA A 104 -4.85 10.86 6.20
N ALA A 105 -6.04 11.35 5.83
CA ALA A 105 -7.01 11.94 6.76
C ALA A 105 -7.53 10.90 7.77
N LEU A 106 -7.86 9.69 7.31
CA LEU A 106 -8.24 8.58 8.19
C LEU A 106 -7.13 8.23 9.19
N ARG A 107 -5.86 8.27 8.76
CA ARG A 107 -4.72 8.07 9.67
C ARG A 107 -4.64 9.16 10.73
N GLN A 108 -4.84 10.42 10.37
CA GLN A 108 -4.88 11.54 11.34
C GLN A 108 -6.02 11.41 12.35
N GLN A 109 -7.16 10.85 11.93
CA GLN A 109 -8.31 10.57 12.80
C GLN A 109 -8.13 9.30 13.67
N GLY A 110 -7.00 8.60 13.54
CA GLY A 110 -6.68 7.41 14.32
C GLY A 110 -7.41 6.14 13.86
N TYR A 111 -7.78 6.05 12.58
CA TYR A 111 -8.26 4.79 11.98
C TYR A 111 -7.11 3.87 11.59
N PHE A 112 -5.91 4.40 11.35
CA PHE A 112 -4.71 3.65 11.02
C PHE A 112 -3.60 3.92 12.04
N PRO A 113 -2.68 2.96 12.24
CA PRO A 113 -1.48 3.21 13.04
C PRO A 113 -0.61 4.30 12.41
N THR A 114 0.22 4.91 13.26
CA THR A 114 1.24 5.85 12.81
C THR A 114 2.27 5.14 11.93
N LEU A 115 2.74 5.83 10.90
CA LEU A 115 3.78 5.28 10.04
C LEU A 115 5.11 5.24 10.83
N PRO A 116 5.91 4.17 10.69
CA PRO A 116 7.25 4.12 11.26
C PRO A 116 8.15 5.20 10.66
N SER A 117 9.10 5.70 11.45
CA SER A 117 10.22 6.49 10.91
C SER A 117 11.19 5.53 10.24
N HIS A 118 11.62 5.87 9.03
CA HIS A 118 12.85 5.29 8.49
C HIS A 118 13.98 5.79 9.40
N LYS A 119 14.73 4.89 10.04
CA LYS A 119 15.92 5.21 10.85
C LYS A 119 17.15 5.09 9.97
#